data_AF-A0A847GDC5-F1
#
_entry.id   AF-A0A847GDC5-F1
#
_cell.length_a   1.000
_cell.length_b   1.000
_cell.length_c   1.000
_cell.angle_alpha   90.00
_cell.angle_beta   90.00
_cell.angle_gamma   90.00
#
_symmetry.space_group_name_H-M   'P 1'
#
loop_
_entity.id
_entity.type
_entity.pdbx_description
1 polymer ?
#
loop_
_entity_poly.entity_id
_entity_poly.type
_entity_poly.pdbx_seq_one_letter_code
_entity_poly.pdbx_strand_id
1 'polypeptide(L)'
;MSYLGTLDYAVIAGYLLILLAIGWFLKNAASASLEDYFIGDRKIPWWALGITGMSSFLDMTGTMIITSFLFMLGPRGLFIEFRGGAVLVLAFM
;
A
#
# COMPACT_ATOMS: atom_id res chain seq x y z
N MET A 1 -8.18 12.71 28.80
CA MET A 1 -8.52 12.76 27.37
C MET A 1 -8.14 11.41 26.77
N SER A 2 -9.11 10.50 26.63
CA SER A 2 -8.90 9.26 25.86
C SER A 2 -9.28 9.60 24.42
N TYR A 3 -8.27 9.66 23.53
CA TYR A 3 -8.45 10.05 22.13
C TYR A 3 -8.99 8.89 21.27
N LEU A 4 -8.82 7.66 21.74
CA LEU A 4 -9.22 6.43 21.05
C LEU A 4 -10.09 5.60 21.99
N GLY A 5 -11.29 5.25 21.53
CA GLY A 5 -12.21 4.40 22.25
C GLY A 5 -11.78 2.93 22.22
N THR A 6 -12.42 2.11 23.06
CA THR A 6 -12.19 0.66 23.08
C THR A 6 -12.43 0.00 21.72
N LEU A 7 -13.40 0.50 20.95
CA LEU A 7 -13.68 0.01 19.59
C LEU A 7 -12.52 0.31 18.63
N ASP A 8 -11.90 1.49 18.69
CA ASP A 8 -10.78 1.85 17.80
C ASP A 8 -9.61 0.91 18.02
N TYR A 9 -9.27 0.63 19.28
CA TYR A 9 -8.24 -0.35 19.63
C TYR A 9 -8.60 -1.76 19.17
N ALA A 10 -9.87 -2.16 19.25
CA ALA A 10 -10.31 -3.46 18.75
C ALA A 10 -10.14 -3.57 17.22
N VAL A 11 -10.44 -2.52 16.46
CA VAL A 11 -10.22 -2.50 15.00
C VAL A 11 -8.73 -2.56 14.67
N ILE A 12 -7.89 -1.78 15.35
CA ILE A 12 -6.43 -1.79 15.15
C ILE A 12 -5.86 -3.18 15.44
N ALA A 13 -6.22 -3.78 16.58
CA ALA A 13 -5.77 -5.11 16.95
C ALA A 13 -6.26 -6.17 15.94
N GLY A 14 -7.53 -6.10 15.51
CA GLY A 14 -8.08 -6.99 14.50
C GLY A 14 -7.34 -6.90 13.16
N TYR A 15 -7.05 -5.69 12.69
CA TYR A 15 -6.28 -5.45 11.47
C TYR A 15 -4.87 -6.07 11.55
N LEU A 16 -4.14 -5.84 12.65
CA LEU A 16 -2.81 -6.41 12.86
C LEU A 16 -2.84 -7.94 12.91
N LEU A 17 -3.83 -8.53 13.58
CA LEU A 17 -3.99 -9.97 13.64
C LEU A 17 -4.25 -10.59 12.27
N ILE A 18 -5.09 -9.94 11.43
CA ILE A 18 -5.33 -10.38 10.06
C ILE A 18 -4.03 -10.35 9.25
N LEU A 19 -3.23 -9.27 9.35
CA LEU A 19 -1.94 -9.20 8.67
C LEU A 19 -0.98 -10.32 9.08
N LEU A 20 -0.89 -10.60 10.39
CA LEU A 20 -0.06 -11.69 10.91
C LEU A 20 -0.56 -13.06 10.43
N ALA A 21 -1.88 -13.29 10.42
CA ALA A 21 -2.48 -14.53 9.95
C ALA A 21 -2.21 -14.76 8.46
N ILE A 22 -2.35 -13.72 7.64
CA ILE A 22 -2.03 -13.76 6.20
C ILE A 22 -0.55 -14.10 6.00
N GLY A 23 0.36 -13.40 6.68
CA GLY A 23 1.80 -13.65 6.58
C GLY A 23 2.19 -15.07 7.01
N TRP A 24 1.57 -15.58 8.08
CA TRP A 24 1.82 -16.94 8.56
C TRP A 24 1.29 -18.00 7.59
N PHE A 25 0.13 -17.78 6.97
CA PHE A 25 -0.43 -18.69 5.97
C PHE A 25 0.42 -18.74 4.69
N LEU A 26 0.86 -17.58 4.20
CA LEU A 26 1.64 -17.46 2.96
C LEU A 26 3.11 -17.85 3.11
N LYS A 27 3.67 -17.82 4.32
CA LYS A 27 5.07 -18.19 4.63
C LYS A 27 5.49 -19.51 3.96
N ASN A 28 4.67 -20.55 4.10
CA ASN A 28 5.04 -21.89 3.62
C ASN A 28 5.06 -21.95 2.09
N ALA A 29 4.14 -21.23 1.43
CA ALA A 29 4.13 -21.11 -0.03
C ALA A 29 5.36 -20.31 -0.52
N ALA A 30 5.66 -19.18 0.11
CA ALA A 30 6.78 -18.33 -0.28
C ALA A 30 8.17 -18.96 -0.02
N SER A 31 8.26 -19.94 0.88
CA SER A 31 9.53 -20.62 1.23
C SER A 31 9.84 -21.84 0.36
N ALA A 32 8.94 -22.22 -0.57
CA ALA A 32 9.10 -23.44 -1.36
C ALA A 32 10.23 -23.34 -2.41
N SER A 33 10.45 -22.16 -2.99
CA SER A 33 11.57 -21.89 -3.91
C SER A 33 11.87 -20.39 -4.03
N LEU A 34 12.99 -20.04 -4.67
CA LEU A 34 13.27 -18.65 -5.01
C LEU A 34 12.23 -18.08 -5.99
N GLU A 35 11.68 -18.89 -6.88
CA GLU A 35 10.62 -18.46 -7.82
C GLU A 35 9.31 -18.19 -7.08
N ASP A 36 8.95 -19.01 -6.08
CA ASP A 36 7.79 -18.75 -5.22
C ASP A 36 7.95 -17.43 -4.44
N TYR A 37 9.15 -17.15 -3.95
CA TYR A 37 9.43 -15.94 -3.17
C TYR A 37 9.38 -14.65 -4.01
N PHE A 38 10.00 -14.66 -5.19
CA PHE A 38 10.13 -13.44 -6.02
C PHE A 38 8.96 -13.20 -6.97
N ILE A 39 8.37 -14.25 -7.53
CA ILE A 39 7.37 -14.13 -8.60
C ILE A 39 6.07 -14.90 -8.31
N GLY A 40 5.93 -15.49 -7.11
CA GLY A 40 4.74 -16.24 -6.72
C GLY A 40 4.44 -17.39 -7.69
N ASP A 41 5.49 -18.02 -8.22
CA ASP A 41 5.42 -19.11 -9.22
C ASP A 41 4.60 -18.75 -10.46
N ARG A 42 4.49 -17.45 -10.79
CA ARG A 42 3.69 -16.92 -11.91
C ARG A 42 2.21 -17.36 -11.88
N LYS A 43 1.71 -17.79 -10.72
CA LYS A 43 0.32 -18.24 -10.51
C LYS A 43 -0.60 -17.13 -10.03
N ILE A 44 -0.04 -15.96 -9.70
CA ILE A 44 -0.80 -14.80 -9.22
C ILE A 44 -1.66 -14.26 -10.38
N PRO A 45 -2.99 -14.12 -10.21
CA PRO A 45 -3.85 -13.61 -11.26
C PRO A 45 -3.56 -12.14 -11.56
N TRP A 46 -3.77 -11.74 -12.82
CA TRP A 46 -3.42 -10.41 -13.32
C TRP A 46 -4.03 -9.24 -12.50
N TRP A 47 -5.24 -9.41 -11.96
CA TRP A 47 -5.89 -8.38 -11.15
C TRP A 47 -5.17 -8.19 -9.82
N ALA A 48 -4.67 -9.26 -9.21
CA ALA A 48 -3.89 -9.19 -7.97
C ALA A 48 -2.54 -8.53 -8.23
N LEU A 49 -1.89 -8.87 -9.36
CA LEU A 49 -0.67 -8.20 -9.80
C LEU A 49 -0.88 -6.68 -9.97
N GLY A 50 -2.00 -6.27 -10.60
CA GLY A 50 -2.36 -4.87 -10.74
C GLY A 50 -2.54 -4.15 -9.40
N ILE A 51 -3.24 -4.79 -8.45
CA ILE A 51 -3.42 -4.24 -7.08
C ILE A 51 -2.08 -4.10 -6.36
N THR A 52 -1.19 -5.10 -6.45
CA THR A 52 0.13 -5.02 -5.82
C THR A 52 0.99 -3.92 -6.42
N GLY A 53 0.92 -3.71 -7.73
CA GLY A 53 1.62 -2.63 -8.41
C GLY A 53 1.18 -1.25 -7.90
N MET A 54 -0.13 -1.04 -7.76
CA MET A 54 -0.65 0.22 -7.19
C MET A 54 -0.30 0.38 -5.71
N SER A 55 -0.35 -0.70 -4.92
CA SER A 55 -0.05 -0.66 -3.49
C SER A 55 1.37 -0.19 -3.19
N SER A 56 2.33 -0.41 -4.10
CA SER A 56 3.71 0.07 -3.96
C SER A 56 3.85 1.60 -3.96
N PHE A 57 2.84 2.32 -4.45
CA PHE A 57 2.79 3.79 -4.45
C PHE A 57 1.95 4.35 -3.30
N LEU A 58 1.28 3.49 -2.53
CA LEU A 58 0.40 3.90 -1.44
C LEU A 58 1.16 3.80 -0.11
N ASP A 59 1.54 4.95 0.43
CA ASP A 59 2.12 5.07 1.76
C ASP A 59 1.52 6.25 2.54
N MET A 60 1.82 6.31 3.84
CA MET A 60 1.35 7.40 4.71
C MET A 60 1.96 8.75 4.32
N THR A 61 3.23 8.78 3.91
CA THR A 61 3.97 10.02 3.64
C THR A 61 3.38 10.76 2.44
N GLY A 62 3.23 10.07 1.30
CA GLY A 62 2.62 10.59 0.09
C GLY A 62 1.18 11.02 0.34
N THR A 63 0.40 10.21 1.07
CA THR A 63 -0.98 10.58 1.42
C THR A 63 -1.04 11.89 2.22
N MET A 64 -0.13 12.08 3.18
CA MET A 64 -0.04 13.30 3.97
C MET A 64 0.40 14.52 3.15
N ILE A 65 1.34 14.35 2.20
CA ILE A 65 1.78 15.41 1.29
C ILE A 65 0.63 15.84 0.37
N ILE A 66 -0.04 14.87 -0.28
CA ILE A 66 -1.21 15.13 -1.15
C ILE A 66 -2.29 15.88 -0.37
N THR A 67 -2.59 15.43 0.85
CA THR A 67 -3.59 16.08 1.72
C THR A 67 -3.16 17.51 2.06
N SER A 68 -1.89 17.72 2.39
CA SER A 68 -1.35 19.05 2.72
C SER A 68 -1.46 20.01 1.53
N PHE A 69 -1.10 19.56 0.32
CA PHE A 69 -1.25 20.36 -0.90
C PHE A 69 -2.71 20.64 -1.24
N LEU A 70 -3.62 19.71 -0.98
CA LEU A 70 -5.04 19.94 -1.17
C LEU A 70 -5.55 21.05 -0.23
N PHE A 71 -5.09 21.08 1.02
CA PHE A 71 -5.42 22.14 1.97
C PHE A 71 -4.78 23.49 1.62
N MET A 72 -3.53 23.49 1.16
CA MET A 72 -2.78 24.73 0.88
C MET A 72 -3.12 25.36 -0.49
N LEU A 73 -3.33 24.53 -1.51
CA LEU A 73 -3.45 24.96 -2.91
C LEU A 73 -4.82 24.63 -3.52
N GLY A 74 -5.71 24.00 -2.75
CA GLY A 74 -6.98 23.50 -3.25
C GLY A 74 -6.79 22.40 -4.30
N PRO A 75 -7.75 22.22 -5.22
CA PRO A 75 -7.67 21.19 -6.28
C PRO A 75 -6.44 21.30 -7.18
N ARG A 76 -5.75 22.46 -7.19
CA ARG A 76 -4.53 22.65 -7.99
C ARG A 76 -3.34 21.86 -7.46
N GLY A 77 -3.33 21.49 -6.18
CA GLY A 77 -2.29 20.64 -5.58
C GLY A 77 -2.20 19.28 -6.26
N LEU A 78 -3.32 18.74 -6.76
CA LEU A 78 -3.35 17.47 -7.50
C LEU A 78 -2.48 17.51 -8.77
N PHE A 79 -2.36 18.66 -9.44
CA PHE A 79 -1.52 18.76 -10.64
C PHE A 79 -0.03 18.68 -10.32
N ILE A 80 0.39 19.06 -9.12
CA ILE A 80 1.78 18.92 -8.66
C ILE A 80 2.09 17.44 -8.46
N GLU A 81 1.17 16.71 -7.85
CA GLU A 81 1.28 15.26 -7.64
C GLU A 81 1.25 14.49 -8.96
N PHE A 82 0.37 14.87 -9.91
CA PHE A 82 0.40 14.28 -11.25
C PHE A 82 1.72 14.54 -11.97
N ARG A 83 2.30 15.74 -11.83
CA ARG A 83 3.60 16.06 -12.45
C ARG A 83 4.78 15.40 -11.73
N GLY A 84 4.72 15.21 -10.42
CA GLY A 84 5.76 14.52 -9.65
C GLY A 84 5.67 13.01 -9.85
N GLY A 85 4.56 12.41 -9.47
CA GLY A 85 4.34 10.97 -9.46
C GLY A 85 4.32 10.35 -10.86
N ALA A 86 3.53 10.86 -11.80
CA ALA A 86 3.40 10.21 -13.11
C ALA A 86 4.65 10.42 -13.98
N VAL A 87 5.29 11.59 -13.93
CA VAL A 87 6.45 11.89 -14.79
C VAL A 87 7.72 11.19 -14.29
N LEU A 88 7.93 11.10 -12.96
CA LEU A 88 9.08 10.36 -12.43
C LEU A 88 8.98 8.87 -12.80
N VAL A 89 7.80 8.26 -12.66
CA VAL A 89 7.60 6.87 -13.05
C VAL A 89 7.88 6.66 -14.54
N LEU A 90 7.36 7.53 -15.41
CA LEU A 90 7.64 7.46 -16.86
C LEU A 90 9.11 7.67 -17.25
N ALA A 91 9.92 8.31 -16.41
CA ALA A 91 11.35 8.50 -16.68
C ALA A 91 12.20 7.26 -16.34
N PHE A 92 11.69 6.37 -15.48
CA PHE A 92 12.38 5.15 -15.01
C PHE A 92 11.77 3.85 -15.54
N MET A 93 10.65 3.93 -16.27
CA MET A 93 10.08 2.83 -17.07
C MET A 93 10.66 2.83 -18.48
#